data_AF-A0A318FFE6-F1
#
_entry.id   AF-A0A318FFE6-F1
#
_cell.length_a   1.000
_cell.length_b   1.000
_cell.length_c   1.000
_cell.angle_alpha   90.00
_cell.angle_beta   90.00
_cell.angle_gamma   90.00
#
_symmetry.space_group_name_H-M   'P 1'
#
loop_
_entity.id
_entity.type
_entity.pdbx_description
1 polymer ?
#
loop_
_entity_poly.entity_id
_entity_poly.type
_entity_poly.pdbx_seq_one_letter_code
_entity_poly.pdbx_strand_id
1 'polypeptide(L)' 'MTEEKSKPESPVSKPFRHLKVGYIRRKTRQSQRGQQHSSLNLNGDWLEEAGFPIGTTVKVSVMQGKLIIEQVNE' A
#
# COMPACT_ATOMS: atom_id res chain seq x y z
N MET A 1 11.10 -15.01 -36.77
CA MET A 1 11.83 -14.50 -35.61
C MET A 1 10.89 -13.53 -34.93
N THR A 2 10.26 -13.97 -33.85
CA THR A 2 9.17 -13.25 -33.18
C THR A 2 9.82 -12.32 -32.17
N GLU A 3 9.88 -11.03 -32.47
CA GLU A 3 10.32 -10.02 -31.51
C GLU A 3 9.25 -9.91 -30.42
N GLU A 4 9.61 -10.41 -29.23
CA GLU A 4 8.86 -10.21 -28.00
C GLU A 4 8.68 -8.71 -27.78
N LYS A 5 7.41 -8.30 -27.85
CA LYS A 5 6.98 -6.94 -27.56
C LYS A 5 7.11 -6.72 -26.05
N SER A 6 8.30 -6.35 -25.59
CA SER A 6 8.55 -5.91 -24.21
C SER A 6 7.61 -4.75 -23.90
N LYS A 7 6.61 -5.03 -23.06
CA LYS A 7 5.61 -4.07 -22.59
C LYS A 7 6.33 -2.88 -21.95
N PRO A 8 6.02 -1.62 -22.33
CA PRO A 8 6.65 -0.49 -21.70
C PRO A 8 6.24 -0.47 -20.22
N GLU A 9 7.22 -0.57 -19.34
CA GLU A 9 7.10 -0.21 -17.92
C GLU A 9 6.55 1.22 -17.88
N SER A 10 5.28 1.35 -17.53
CA SER A 10 4.65 2.65 -17.36
C SER A 10 5.41 3.40 -16.28
N PRO A 11 6.04 4.55 -16.58
CA PRO A 11 6.78 5.30 -15.58
C PRO A 11 5.78 5.79 -14.55
N VAL A 12 5.96 5.38 -13.29
CA VAL A 12 5.19 5.88 -12.15
C VAL A 12 5.31 7.40 -12.15
N SER A 13 4.23 8.09 -12.54
CA SER A 13 4.23 9.53 -12.86
C SER A 13 4.66 10.40 -11.66
N LYS A 14 4.55 9.88 -10.43
CA LYS A 14 5.00 10.54 -9.20
C LYS A 14 5.60 9.51 -8.24
N PRO A 15 6.92 9.48 -8.03
CA PRO A 15 7.59 8.47 -7.21
C PRO A 15 7.31 8.61 -5.70
N PHE A 16 6.78 9.76 -5.26
CA PHE A 16 6.53 10.04 -3.84
C PHE A 16 5.13 10.60 -3.61
N ARG A 17 4.44 10.08 -2.59
CA ARG A 17 3.16 10.59 -2.11
C ARG A 17 3.23 10.80 -0.60
N HIS A 18 2.89 12.01 -0.17
CA HIS A 18 2.79 12.34 1.25
C HIS A 18 1.40 11.96 1.75
N LEU A 19 1.33 10.93 2.58
CA LEU A 19 0.10 10.49 3.22
C LEU A 19 0.18 10.76 4.72
N LYS A 20 -0.93 11.23 5.30
CA LYS A 20 -1.00 11.51 6.73
C LYS A 20 -1.56 10.30 7.46
N VAL A 21 -0.86 9.84 8.48
CA VAL A 21 -1.37 8.84 9.41
C VAL A 21 -2.54 9.44 10.19
N GLY A 22 -3.68 8.76 10.12
CA GLY A 22 -4.87 9.08 10.90
C GLY A 22 -5.06 8.09 12.04
N TYR A 23 -6.24 8.11 12.65
CA TYR A 23 -6.67 7.09 13.61
C TYR A 23 -8.05 6.56 13.25
N ILE A 24 -8.32 5.31 13.60
CA ILE A 24 -9.66 4.71 13.47
C ILE A 24 -10.18 4.36 14.87
N ARG A 25 -11.44 4.72 15.12
CA ARG A 25 -12.17 4.32 16.33
C ARG A 25 -12.91 3.02 16.06
N ARG A 26 -12.53 1.92 16.72
CA ARG A 26 -13.29 0.67 16.63
C ARG A 26 -14.51 0.75 17.55
N LYS A 27 -15.71 0.82 16.98
CA LYS A 27 -16.95 0.63 17.75
C LYS A 27 -17.21 -0.88 17.92
N THR A 28 -16.45 -1.54 18.78
CA THR A 28 -16.84 -2.86 19.30
C THR A 28 -17.50 -2.71 20.65
N ARG A 29 -18.49 -3.56 20.96
CA ARG A 29 -19.25 -3.57 22.23
C ARG A 29 -18.36 -3.68 23.48
N GLN A 30 -17.09 -4.04 23.28
CA GLN A 30 -16.06 -4.27 24.29
C GLN A 30 -14.80 -3.43 24.07
N SER A 31 -14.79 -2.49 23.11
CA SER A 31 -13.68 -1.53 22.97
C SER A 31 -13.70 -0.66 24.22
N GLN A 32 -12.68 -0.80 25.06
CA GLN A 32 -12.43 0.11 26.18
C GLN A 32 -12.54 1.55 25.65
N ARG A 33 -13.48 2.32 26.19
CA ARG A 33 -13.76 3.71 25.77
C ARG A 33 -12.43 4.47 25.63
N GLY A 34 -12.04 4.80 24.40
CA GLY A 34 -10.86 5.63 24.13
C GLY A 34 -9.68 4.94 23.43
N GLN A 35 -9.70 3.63 23.18
CA GLN A 35 -8.64 3.01 22.37
C GLN A 35 -8.73 3.48 20.91
N GLN A 36 -7.71 4.24 20.49
CA GLN A 36 -7.53 4.71 19.12
C GLN A 36 -6.37 3.93 18.51
N HIS A 37 -6.57 3.40 17.30
CA HIS A 37 -5.51 2.72 16.57
C HIS A 37 -5.03 3.62 15.43
N SER A 38 -3.71 3.76 15.29
CA SER A 38 -3.09 4.44 14.15
C SER A 38 -3.45 3.70 12.86
N SER A 39 -3.83 4.45 11.83
CA SER A 39 -4.17 3.91 10.52
C SER A 39 -3.53 4.74 9.43
N LEU A 40 -2.95 4.07 8.44
CA LEU A 40 -2.47 4.67 7.20
C LEU A 40 -3.27 4.08 6.05
N ASN A 41 -3.90 4.94 5.26
CA ASN A 41 -4.72 4.51 4.12
C ASN A 41 -3.93 4.78 2.83
N LEU A 42 -3.69 3.74 2.06
CA LEU A 42 -3.09 3.80 0.73
C LEU A 42 -4.22 3.56 -0.28
N ASN A 43 -4.72 4.62 -0.91
CA ASN A 43 -5.86 4.53 -1.83
C ASN A 43 -5.55 5.27 -3.14
N GLY A 44 -6.12 4.78 -4.25
CA GLY A 44 -6.12 5.42 -5.57
C GLY A 44 -5.42 4.61 -6.65
N ASP A 45 -5.67 4.97 -7.91
CA ASP A 45 -5.24 4.26 -9.12
C ASP A 45 -3.71 4.12 -9.24
N TRP A 46 -2.98 4.98 -8.54
CA TRP A 46 -1.52 4.96 -8.47
C TRP A 46 -0.95 3.71 -7.81
N LEU A 47 -1.73 3.00 -7.00
CA LEU A 47 -1.30 1.70 -6.46
C LEU A 47 -1.17 0.69 -7.60
N GLU A 48 -2.13 0.65 -8.51
CA GLU A 48 -2.06 -0.21 -9.69
C GLU A 48 -0.90 0.21 -10.61
N GLU A 49 -0.69 1.53 -10.82
CA GLU A 49 0.46 2.06 -11.56
C GLU A 49 1.80 1.71 -10.91
N ALA A 50 1.86 1.67 -9.57
CA ALA A 50 3.04 1.28 -8.79
C ALA A 50 3.25 -0.24 -8.74
N GLY A 51 2.44 -0.99 -9.48
CA GLY A 51 2.54 -2.44 -9.58
C GLY A 51 1.75 -3.18 -8.50
N PHE A 52 0.93 -2.55 -7.66
CA PHE A 52 0.09 -3.20 -6.66
C PHE A 52 -1.38 -3.33 -7.12
N PRO A 53 -1.72 -4.22 -8.08
CA PRO A 53 -3.11 -4.40 -8.49
C PRO A 53 -3.96 -5.06 -7.39
N ILE A 54 -5.27 -4.93 -7.53
CA ILE A 54 -6.25 -5.55 -6.62
C ILE A 54 -6.01 -7.07 -6.56
N GLY A 55 -6.00 -7.63 -5.36
CA GLY A 55 -5.78 -9.07 -5.13
C GLY A 55 -4.31 -9.49 -5.02
N THR A 56 -3.37 -8.54 -5.10
CA THR A 56 -1.94 -8.81 -4.90
C THR A 56 -1.63 -9.09 -3.43
N THR A 57 -0.84 -10.14 -3.17
CA THR A 57 -0.27 -10.36 -1.85
C THR A 57 0.97 -9.49 -1.66
N VAL A 58 0.98 -8.70 -0.58
CA VAL A 58 2.08 -7.79 -0.26
C VAL A 58 2.75 -8.18 1.05
N LYS A 59 4.08 -8.03 1.08
CA LYS A 59 4.89 -8.14 2.28
C LYS A 59 5.10 -6.75 2.86
N VAL A 60 4.81 -6.59 4.14
CA VAL A 60 5.07 -5.35 4.87
C VAL A 60 6.17 -5.59 5.89
N SER A 61 7.35 -5.05 5.60
CA SER A 61 8.48 -5.07 6.54
C SER A 61 8.42 -3.83 7.44
N VAL A 62 8.49 -4.04 8.75
CA VAL A 62 8.34 -2.98 9.76
C VAL A 62 9.70 -2.67 10.39
N MET A 63 10.10 -1.41 10.33
CA MET A 63 11.26 -0.86 11.01
C MET A 63 10.85 0.39 11.79
N GLN A 64 11.67 0.80 12.76
CA GLN A 64 11.40 2.03 13.52
C GLN A 64 11.31 3.24 12.56
N GLY A 65 10.12 3.85 12.48
CA GLY A 65 9.86 5.00 11.60
C GLY A 65 9.72 4.69 10.11
N LYS A 66 9.75 3.42 9.69
CA LYS A 66 9.69 3.03 8.27
C LYS A 66 8.86 1.78 8.05
N LEU A 67 7.96 1.84 7.07
CA LEU A 67 7.26 0.70 6.52
C LEU A 67 7.72 0.50 5.08
N ILE A 68 8.16 -0.71 4.75
CA ILE A 68 8.53 -1.10 3.39
C ILE A 68 7.47 -2.07 2.90
N ILE A 69 6.82 -1.74 1.79
CA ILE A 69 5.77 -2.55 1.17
C ILE A 69 6.31 -3.07 -0.15
N GLU A 70 6.36 -4.38 -0.29
CA GLU A 70 6.87 -5.08 -1.47
C GLU A 70 5.82 -6.11 -1.93
N GLN A 71 5.75 -6.36 -3.24
CA GLN A 71 4.93 -7.46 -3.74
C GLN A 71 5.59 -8.80 -3.42
N VAL A 72 4.77 -9.79 -3.07
CA VAL A 72 5.20 -11.18 -3.02
C VAL A 72 4.85 -11.81 -4.36
N ASN A 73 5.86 -12.01 -5.19
CA ASN A 73 5.72 -12.87 -6.35
C ASN A 73 5.92 -14.30 -5.85
N GLU A 74 4.86 -15.10 -5.87
CA GLU A 74 4.94 -16.56 -5.73
C GLU A 74 5.27 -17.21 -7.08
#